data_AF-A0A4S3PQH3-F1
#
_entry.id   AF-A0A4S3PQH3-F1
#
_cell.length_a   1.000
_cell.length_b   1.000
_cell.length_c   1.000
_cell.angle_alpha   90.00
_cell.angle_beta   90.00
_cell.angle_gamma   90.00
#
_symmetry.space_group_name_H-M   'P 1'
#
loop_
_entity.id
_entity.type
_entity.pdbx_description
1 polymer ?
#
loop_
_entity_poly.entity_id
_entity_poly.type
_entity_poly.pdbx_seq_one_letter_code
_entity_poly.pdbx_strand_id
1 'polypeptide(L)'
;MSIEVGSKVQGKVTGITNFGAFVELPEGSTGLVHISEVADNYVKDINEHLKVGDQVEVKVINVEKDGKIGLSIKKAKETQQPQRPRHNGPRNNRNDQRNQNKTESFEQKMNRFLKDSEDRLSSLKRNTESKRGGRGARRG
;
A
#
# COMPACT_ATOMS: atom_id res chain seq x y z
N MET A 1 -10.86 -21.55 22.20
CA MET A 1 -11.74 -21.24 21.05
C MET A 1 -11.23 -22.01 19.85
N SER A 2 -12.08 -22.51 18.95
CA SER A 2 -11.59 -23.28 17.80
C SER A 2 -10.77 -22.39 16.87
N ILE A 3 -9.48 -22.69 16.69
CA ILE A 3 -8.64 -21.98 15.72
C ILE A 3 -9.12 -22.36 14.32
N GLU A 4 -9.78 -21.41 13.65
CA GLU A 4 -10.21 -21.58 12.27
C GLU A 4 -9.13 -21.16 11.28
N VAL A 5 -9.04 -21.89 10.18
CA VAL A 5 -8.17 -21.52 9.05
C VAL A 5 -8.61 -20.16 8.51
N GLY A 6 -7.65 -19.24 8.35
CA GLY A 6 -7.88 -17.88 7.88
C GLY A 6 -8.01 -16.85 9.00
N SER A 7 -8.18 -17.27 10.26
CA SER A 7 -8.19 -16.36 11.40
C SER A 7 -6.80 -15.79 11.68
N LYS A 8 -6.78 -14.54 12.15
CA LYS A 8 -5.56 -13.87 12.61
C LYS A 8 -5.47 -13.98 14.12
N VAL A 9 -4.28 -14.31 14.58
CA VAL A 9 -4.00 -14.60 15.97
C VAL A 9 -2.65 -14.01 16.33
N GLN A 10 -2.51 -13.56 17.57
CA GLN A 10 -1.23 -13.12 18.09
C GLN A 10 -0.53 -14.30 18.74
N GLY A 11 0.76 -14.45 18.45
CA GLY A 11 1.58 -15.49 19.03
C GLY A 11 2.96 -14.96 19.42
N LYS A 12 3.62 -15.69 20.31
CA LYS A 12 4.97 -15.38 20.77
C LYS A 12 5.98 -16.24 20.04
N VAL A 13 7.03 -15.65 19.50
CA VAL A 13 8.11 -16.41 18.87
C VAL A 13 8.88 -17.18 19.95
N THR A 14 8.88 -18.50 19.90
CA THR A 14 9.62 -19.36 20.86
C THR A 14 10.98 -19.77 20.33
N GLY A 15 11.15 -19.80 19.01
CA GLY A 15 12.41 -20.18 18.38
C GLY A 15 12.46 -19.77 16.93
N ILE A 16 13.68 -19.58 16.43
CA ILE A 16 13.96 -19.22 15.04
C ILE A 16 14.95 -20.23 14.48
N THR A 17 14.72 -20.70 13.27
CA THR A 17 15.60 -21.62 12.54
C THR A 17 15.81 -21.11 11.11
N ASN A 18 16.75 -21.72 10.39
CA ASN A 18 17.05 -21.31 9.01
C ASN A 18 15.90 -21.57 8.02
N PHE A 19 14.97 -22.46 8.37
CA PHE A 19 13.82 -22.80 7.54
C PHE A 19 12.54 -22.07 7.96
N GLY A 20 12.52 -21.39 9.11
CA GLY A 20 11.32 -20.76 9.62
C GLY A 20 11.39 -20.24 11.06
N ALA A 21 10.22 -19.91 11.62
CA ALA A 21 10.08 -19.47 13.00
C ALA A 21 8.95 -20.24 13.69
N PHE A 22 9.18 -20.64 14.94
CA PHE A 22 8.20 -21.26 15.80
C PHE A 22 7.47 -20.18 16.60
N VAL A 23 6.15 -20.20 16.51
CA VAL A 23 5.27 -19.25 17.18
C VAL A 23 4.29 -20.03 18.05
N GLU A 24 4.33 -19.76 19.34
CA GLU A 24 3.39 -20.29 20.31
C GLU A 24 2.15 -19.40 20.38
N LEU A 25 0.99 -20.03 20.25
CA LEU A 25 -0.31 -19.38 20.31
C LEU A 25 -0.87 -19.50 21.73
N PRO A 26 -1.69 -18.53 22.19
CA PRO A 26 -2.28 -18.54 23.52
C PRO A 26 -3.23 -19.73 23.81
N GLU A 27 -3.62 -20.48 22.77
CA GLU A 27 -4.46 -21.68 22.88
C GLU A 27 -3.64 -22.97 23.16
N GLY A 28 -2.33 -22.86 23.44
CA GLY A 28 -1.44 -24.01 23.65
C GLY A 28 -1.03 -24.73 22.37
N SER A 29 -1.45 -24.21 21.21
CA SER A 29 -1.04 -24.70 19.90
C SER A 29 0.30 -24.09 19.50
N THR A 30 1.15 -24.91 18.90
CA THR A 30 2.41 -24.44 18.31
C THR A 30 2.28 -24.37 16.80
N GLY A 31 2.59 -23.20 16.24
CA GLY A 31 2.61 -23.00 14.81
C GLY A 31 4.02 -22.79 14.27
N LEU A 32 4.20 -23.17 13.01
CA LEU A 32 5.43 -22.97 12.27
C LEU A 32 5.17 -22.00 11.12
N VAL A 33 5.97 -20.95 11.07
CA VAL A 33 6.02 -20.01 9.96
C VAL A 33 7.17 -20.42 9.06
N HIS A 34 6.88 -20.78 7.81
CA HIS A 34 7.92 -21.09 6.83
C HIS A 34 8.69 -19.83 6.44
N ILE A 35 9.98 -19.92 6.10
CA ILE A 35 10.79 -18.76 5.67
C ILE A 35 10.14 -17.97 4.52
N SER A 36 9.50 -18.67 3.59
CA SER A 36 8.76 -18.06 2.46
C SER A 36 7.50 -17.29 2.87
N GLU A 37 7.01 -17.52 4.08
CA GLU A 37 5.80 -16.89 4.63
C GLU A 37 6.14 -15.80 5.67
N VAL A 38 7.43 -15.60 5.98
CA VAL A 38 7.92 -14.52 6.85
C VAL A 38 7.88 -13.18 6.11
N ALA A 39 8.37 -13.14 4.88
CA ALA A 39 8.42 -11.95 4.05
C ALA A 39 8.38 -12.29 2.54
N ASP A 40 8.03 -11.31 1.71
CA ASP A 40 8.07 -11.41 0.25
C ASP A 40 9.49 -11.48 -0.34
N ASN A 41 10.49 -11.05 0.44
CA ASN A 41 11.88 -10.96 0.02
C ASN A 41 12.70 -12.14 0.52
N TYR A 42 13.82 -12.43 -0.15
CA TYR A 42 14.78 -13.43 0.32
C TYR A 42 15.39 -13.00 1.66
N VAL A 43 15.05 -13.71 2.73
CA VAL A 43 15.57 -13.47 4.07
C VAL A 43 16.86 -14.26 4.24
N LYS A 44 18.00 -13.55 4.28
CA LYS A 44 19.32 -14.16 4.52
C LYS A 44 19.46 -14.61 5.98
N ASP A 45 18.96 -13.78 6.90
CA ASP A 45 18.93 -14.03 8.34
C ASP A 45 17.55 -13.68 8.91
N ILE A 46 16.80 -14.70 9.34
CA ILE A 46 15.49 -14.50 9.97
C ILE A 46 15.63 -13.77 11.31
N ASN A 47 16.76 -13.95 12.01
CA ASN A 47 17.03 -13.32 13.30
C ASN A 47 17.06 -11.78 13.24
N GLU A 48 17.29 -11.18 12.08
CA GLU A 48 17.21 -9.73 11.91
C GLU A 48 15.76 -9.24 11.75
N HIS A 49 14.87 -10.09 11.25
CA HIS A 49 13.47 -9.77 10.97
C HIS A 49 12.51 -10.17 12.09
N LEU A 50 12.87 -11.21 12.84
CA LEU A 50 12.11 -11.76 13.95
C LEU A 50 13.04 -11.98 15.13
N LYS A 51 12.55 -11.74 16.34
CA LYS A 51 13.29 -12.00 17.57
C LYS A 51 12.58 -13.06 18.39
N VAL A 52 13.34 -13.95 19.01
CA VAL A 52 12.80 -14.89 19.99
C VAL A 52 12.24 -14.09 21.16
N GLY A 53 11.02 -14.42 21.55
CA GLY A 53 10.26 -13.74 22.60
C GLY A 53 9.36 -12.61 22.11
N ASP A 54 9.44 -12.22 20.84
CA ASP A 54 8.63 -11.13 20.28
C ASP A 54 7.18 -11.58 20.01
N GLN A 55 6.25 -10.63 20.11
CA GLN A 55 4.84 -10.84 19.80
C GLN A 55 4.55 -10.47 18.35
N VAL A 56 4.07 -11.43 17.58
CA VAL A 56 3.78 -11.26 16.15
C VAL A 56 2.35 -11.66 15.82
N GLU A 57 1.73 -10.91 14.92
CA GLU A 57 0.44 -11.25 14.35
C GLU A 57 0.63 -12.20 13.16
N VAL A 58 -0.01 -13.36 13.23
CA VAL A 58 0.10 -14.44 12.25
C VAL A 58 -1.29 -14.87 11.79
N LYS A 59 -1.39 -15.27 10.53
CA LYS A 59 -2.62 -15.81 9.95
C LYS A 59 -2.50 -17.32 9.84
N VAL A 60 -3.55 -18.03 10.25
CA VAL A 60 -3.64 -19.48 10.13
C VAL A 60 -3.89 -19.84 8.67
N ILE A 61 -3.00 -20.61 8.06
CA ILE A 61 -3.16 -21.12 6.69
C ILE A 61 -3.68 -22.55 6.69
N ASN A 62 -3.17 -23.37 7.61
CA ASN A 62 -3.54 -24.77 7.68
C ASN A 62 -3.47 -25.26 9.13
N VAL A 63 -4.34 -26.20 9.48
CA VAL A 63 -4.35 -26.85 10.79
C VAL A 63 -4.27 -28.35 10.55
N GLU A 64 -3.18 -28.97 10.99
CA GLU A 64 -3.00 -30.41 10.91
C GLU A 64 -3.59 -31.11 12.14
N LYS A 65 -3.99 -32.38 11.96
CA LYS A 65 -4.55 -33.20 13.05
C LYS A 65 -3.53 -33.52 14.14
N ASP A 66 -2.23 -33.41 13.82
CA ASP A 66 -1.11 -33.62 14.76
C ASP A 66 -0.83 -32.39 15.65
N GLY A 67 -1.65 -31.34 15.57
CA GLY A 67 -1.51 -30.11 16.37
C GLY A 67 -0.53 -29.09 15.79
N LYS A 68 0.09 -29.37 14.63
CA LYS A 68 0.91 -28.41 13.89
C LYS A 68 0.03 -27.46 13.10
N ILE A 69 0.30 -26.16 13.26
CA ILE A 69 -0.44 -25.11 12.55
C ILE A 69 0.52 -24.40 11.59
N GLY A 70 0.17 -24.40 10.31
CA GLY A 70 0.87 -23.62 9.30
C GLY A 70 0.47 -22.15 9.42
N LEU A 71 1.42 -21.30 9.75
CA LEU A 71 1.20 -19.87 9.99
C LEU A 71 1.92 -19.02 8.93
N SER A 72 1.38 -17.84 8.66
CA SER A 72 2.01 -16.85 7.79
C SER A 72 1.90 -15.44 8.34
N ILE A 73 3.05 -14.76 8.35
CA ILE A 73 3.17 -13.36 8.78
C ILE A 73 2.80 -12.44 7.62
N LYS A 74 3.22 -12.80 6.39
CA LYS A 74 2.92 -12.04 5.17
C LYS A 74 1.42 -11.84 4.98
N LYS A 75 0.64 -12.91 5.04
CA LYS A 75 -0.82 -12.84 4.83
C LYS A 75 -1.56 -12.13 5.98
N ALA A 76 -0.95 -12.01 7.16
CA ALA A 76 -1.49 -11.22 8.25
C ALA A 76 -1.35 -9.71 7.97
N LYS A 77 -0.21 -9.28 7.42
CA LYS A 77 0.06 -7.86 7.07
C LYS A 77 -0.79 -7.34 5.91
N GLU A 78 -1.13 -8.19 4.94
CA GLU A 78 -1.84 -7.79 3.72
C GLU A 78 -3.22 -7.17 3.97
N THR A 79 -3.92 -7.54 5.05
CA THR A 79 -5.26 -6.99 5.34
C THR A 79 -5.25 -5.60 5.99
N GLN A 80 -4.09 -4.99 6.22
CA GLN A 80 -4.01 -3.60 6.73
C GLN A 80 -3.95 -2.55 5.62
N GLN A 81 -4.57 -2.79 4.45
CA GLN A 81 -4.97 -1.66 3.63
C GLN A 81 -6.15 -0.97 4.33
N PRO A 82 -5.98 0.26 4.86
CA PRO A 82 -7.13 1.02 5.32
C PRO A 82 -8.09 1.10 4.15
N GLN A 83 -9.30 0.57 4.35
CA GLN A 83 -10.39 0.80 3.43
C GLN A 83 -10.47 2.30 3.22
N ARG A 84 -9.99 2.79 2.07
CA ARG A 84 -10.27 4.16 1.65
C ARG A 84 -11.78 4.30 1.78
N PRO A 85 -12.30 5.25 2.58
CA PRO A 85 -13.74 5.38 2.73
C PRO A 85 -14.33 5.50 1.33
N ARG A 86 -15.21 4.55 0.99
CA ARG A 86 -15.99 4.62 -0.25
C ARG A 86 -16.75 5.94 -0.19
N HIS A 87 -16.26 6.92 -0.93
CA HIS A 87 -16.95 8.18 -1.10
C HIS A 87 -18.22 7.85 -1.89
N ASN A 88 -19.34 7.64 -1.18
CA ASN A 88 -20.66 7.76 -1.76
C ASN A 88 -20.73 9.19 -2.30
N GLY A 89 -20.45 9.36 -3.59
CA GLY A 89 -20.60 10.64 -4.27
C GLY A 89 -22.02 11.16 -4.01
N PRO A 90 -22.18 12.41 -3.55
CA PRO A 90 -23.51 12.98 -3.40
C PRO A 90 -24.23 12.97 -4.74
N ARG A 91 -25.38 12.31 -4.76
CA ARG A 91 -26.34 12.35 -5.86
C ARG A 91 -26.85 13.79 -5.95
N ASN A 92 -26.22 14.59 -6.81
CA ASN A 92 -26.58 15.99 -7.00
C ASN A 92 -27.99 16.07 -7.59
N ASN A 93 -28.94 16.49 -6.75
CA ASN A 93 -30.15 17.12 -7.20
C ASN A 93 -30.44 18.32 -6.29
N ARG A 94 -30.63 19.48 -6.94
CA ARG A 94 -31.10 20.79 -6.45
C ARG A 94 -30.05 21.78 -5.94
N ASN A 95 -29.90 22.82 -6.76
CA ASN A 95 -30.12 24.21 -6.38
C ASN A 95 -29.94 24.52 -4.89
N ASP A 96 -28.82 25.13 -4.53
CA ASP A 96 -28.83 26.21 -3.54
C ASP A 96 -27.61 27.12 -3.70
N GLN A 97 -27.88 28.40 -3.88
CA GLN A 97 -26.91 29.49 -3.82
C GLN A 97 -26.55 29.73 -2.35
N ARG A 98 -25.29 29.59 -1.94
CA ARG A 98 -24.55 30.60 -1.12
C ARG A 98 -23.21 30.09 -0.60
N ASN A 99 -22.17 30.76 -1.08
CA ASN A 99 -21.12 31.46 -0.34
C ASN A 99 -20.44 30.81 0.90
N GLN A 100 -19.12 30.74 0.76
CA GLN A 100 -18.02 30.84 1.74
C GLN A 100 -17.44 29.58 2.40
N ASN A 101 -16.11 29.52 2.22
CA ASN A 101 -15.09 28.82 2.99
C ASN A 101 -15.11 27.28 2.93
N LYS A 102 -14.42 26.73 1.93
CA LYS A 102 -13.97 25.35 1.98
C LYS A 102 -12.60 25.18 1.30
N THR A 103 -11.63 24.82 2.14
CA THR A 103 -10.38 24.10 1.88
C THR A 103 -10.14 23.79 0.41
N GLU A 104 -9.14 24.43 -0.19
CA GLU A 104 -8.70 24.16 -1.57
C GLU A 104 -8.38 22.66 -1.72
N SER A 105 -9.31 21.94 -2.36
CA SER A 105 -9.13 20.53 -2.68
C SER A 105 -7.94 20.38 -3.62
N PHE A 106 -7.15 19.32 -3.43
CA PHE A 106 -6.02 18.97 -4.27
C PHE A 106 -6.39 18.93 -5.77
N GLU A 107 -7.64 18.60 -6.09
CA GLU A 107 -8.20 18.69 -7.46
C GLU A 107 -8.27 20.12 -8.00
N GLN A 108 -8.56 21.13 -7.17
CA GLN A 108 -8.54 22.54 -7.60
C GLN A 108 -7.12 23.01 -7.88
N LYS A 109 -6.14 22.53 -7.11
CA LYS A 109 -4.72 22.80 -7.38
C LYS A 109 -4.25 22.13 -8.67
N MET A 110 -4.71 20.90 -8.95
CA MET A 110 -4.41 20.21 -10.21
C MET A 110 -5.08 20.88 -11.42
N ASN A 111 -6.35 21.28 -11.32
CA ASN A 111 -7.02 22.00 -12.40
C ASN A 111 -6.39 23.37 -12.67
N ARG A 112 -5.94 24.08 -11.62
CA ARG A 112 -5.21 25.33 -11.78
C ARG A 112 -3.83 25.11 -12.40
N PHE A 113 -3.16 24.01 -12.07
CA PHE A 113 -1.86 23.64 -12.64
C PHE A 113 -1.93 23.21 -14.11
N LEU A 114 -2.95 22.42 -14.48
CA LEU A 114 -3.20 22.02 -15.86
C LEU A 114 -3.49 23.24 -16.75
N LYS A 115 -4.27 24.19 -16.22
CA LYS A 115 -4.59 25.43 -16.92
C LYS A 115 -3.38 26.36 -17.07
N ASP A 116 -2.56 26.53 -16.03
CA ASP A 116 -1.32 27.34 -16.10
C ASP A 116 -0.26 26.69 -17.01
N SER A 117 -0.25 25.36 -17.11
CA SER A 117 0.67 24.61 -17.97
C SER A 117 0.35 24.79 -19.46
N GLU A 118 -0.94 24.89 -19.84
CA GLU A 118 -1.34 25.14 -21.23
C GLU A 118 -0.91 26.54 -21.70
N ASP A 119 -1.09 27.58 -20.89
CA ASP A 119 -0.70 28.95 -21.22
C ASP A 119 0.84 29.10 -21.34
N ARG A 120 1.61 28.40 -20.50
CA ARG A 120 3.09 28.34 -20.63
C ARG A 120 3.54 27.57 -21.86
N LEU A 121 2.88 26.48 -22.22
CA LEU A 121 3.19 25.72 -23.44
C LEU A 121 2.87 26.50 -24.71
N SER A 122 1.79 27.28 -24.74
CA SER A 122 1.40 28.09 -25.91
C SER A 122 2.38 29.24 -26.18
N SER A 123 2.87 29.89 -25.11
CA SER A 123 3.86 30.97 -25.19
C SER A 123 5.25 30.47 -25.60
N LEU A 124 5.68 29.30 -25.10
CA LEU A 124 6.90 28.63 -25.54
C LEU A 124 6.84 28.26 -27.03
N LYS A 125 5.70 27.74 -27.50
CA LYS A 125 5.52 27.35 -28.92
C LYS A 125 5.56 28.56 -29.86
N ARG A 126 4.94 29.69 -29.48
CA ARG A 126 5.04 30.95 -30.24
C ARG A 126 6.48 31.46 -30.32
N ASN A 127 7.22 31.42 -29.21
CA ASN A 127 8.58 31.97 -29.15
C ASN A 127 9.63 31.11 -29.89
N THR A 128 9.39 29.79 -30.04
CA THR A 128 10.27 28.91 -30.82
C THR A 128 10.09 29.01 -32.34
N GLU A 129 8.91 29.43 -32.81
CA GLU A 129 8.60 29.55 -34.24
C GLU A 129 9.05 30.90 -34.82
N SER A 130 8.99 31.98 -34.04
CA SER A 130 9.39 33.32 -34.49
C SER A 130 10.90 33.50 -34.75
N LYS A 131 11.76 32.62 -34.22
CA LYS A 131 13.22 32.67 -34.43
C LYS A 131 13.76 31.75 -35.53
N ARG A 132 12.91 30.98 -36.23
CA ARG A 132 13.33 30.09 -37.34
C ARG A 132 12.85 30.49 -38.73
N GLY A 133 12.00 31.50 -38.88
CA GLY A 133 11.32 31.81 -40.14
C GLY A 133 11.68 33.13 -40.84
N GLY A 134 12.93 33.61 -40.79
CA GLY A 134 13.24 34.97 -41.27
C GLY A 134 14.62 35.20 -41.89
N ARG A 135 15.13 34.31 -42.74
CA ARG A 135 16.24 34.62 -43.67
C ARG A 135 16.01 33.94 -45.01
N GLY A 136 15.65 34.72 -46.03
CA GLY A 136 15.73 34.27 -47.42
C GLY A 136 14.73 34.92 -48.36
N ALA A 137 14.98 36.18 -48.78
CA ALA A 137 14.59 36.71 -50.10
C ALA A 137 15.10 38.16 -50.28
N ARG A 138 16.41 38.34 -50.45
CA ARG A 138 17.00 39.50 -51.15
C ARG A 138 18.37 39.09 -51.71
N ARG A 139 18.40 38.79 -53.02
CA ARG A 139 19.45 39.11 -54.02
C ARG A 139 19.30 38.19 -55.23
N GLY A 140 19.29 38.79 -56.42
CA GLY A 140 19.23 38.13 -57.72
C GLY A 140 18.19 38.80 -58.60
#